data_AF-A0A372BS45-F1
#
_entry.id   AF-A0A372BS45-F1
#
_cell.length_a   1.000
_cell.length_b   1.000
_cell.length_c   1.000
_cell.angle_alpha   90.00
_cell.angle_beta   90.00
_cell.angle_gamma   90.00
#
_symmetry.space_group_name_H-M   'P 1'
#
loop_
_entity.id
_entity.type
_entity.pdbx_description
1 polymer ?
#
loop_
_entity_poly.entity_id
_entity_poly.type
_entity_poly.pdbx_seq_one_letter_code
_entity_poly.pdbx_strand_id
1 'polypeptide(L)'
;MELKAHFHRLENIKAIHDLSAAGLDHHVIAVFLTAEGVSITTQEVSAIVNTYDALGKVKLPSKKVQALINAKKLGQTDENLPCPV
;
A
#
# COMPACT_ATOMS: atom_id res chain seq x y z
N MET A 1 4.84 -18.33 -1.50
CA MET A 1 3.40 -18.01 -1.53
C MET A 1 3.04 -16.77 -0.70
N GLU A 2 3.91 -16.26 0.18
CA GLU A 2 3.64 -15.05 0.98
C GLU A 2 3.77 -13.73 0.21
N LEU A 3 4.75 -13.61 -0.69
CA LEU A 3 5.01 -12.36 -1.40
C LEU A 3 3.79 -11.88 -2.23
N LYS A 4 3.09 -12.82 -2.87
CA LYS A 4 1.85 -12.52 -3.63
C LYS A 4 0.72 -12.03 -2.71
N ALA A 5 0.61 -12.58 -1.51
CA ALA A 5 -0.36 -12.12 -0.51
C ALA A 5 -0.02 -10.71 0.01
N HIS A 6 1.27 -10.38 0.14
CA HIS A 6 1.71 -9.03 0.46
C HIS A 6 1.42 -8.02 -0.65
N PHE A 7 1.56 -8.41 -1.93
CA PHE A 7 1.18 -7.56 -3.06
C PHE A 7 -0.32 -7.27 -3.10
N HIS A 8 -1.17 -8.30 -2.92
CA HIS A 8 -2.61 -8.09 -2.82
C HIS A 8 -2.99 -7.19 -1.63
N ARG A 9 -2.33 -7.33 -0.48
CA ARG A 9 -2.55 -6.42 0.66
C ARG A 9 -2.20 -4.96 0.31
N LEU A 10 -1.14 -4.73 -0.45
CA LEU A 10 -0.69 -3.39 -0.83
C LEU A 10 -1.62 -2.74 -1.86
N GLU A 11 -2.09 -3.52 -2.83
CA GLU A 11 -3.11 -3.08 -3.81
C GLU A 11 -4.43 -2.75 -3.11
N ASN A 12 -4.84 -3.57 -2.13
CA ASN A 12 -6.06 -3.35 -1.36
C ASN A 12 -6.00 -2.06 -0.52
N ILE A 13 -4.83 -1.71 0.05
CA ILE A 13 -4.65 -0.44 0.79
C ILE A 13 -4.88 0.76 -0.12
N LYS A 14 -4.36 0.72 -1.35
CA LYS A 14 -4.57 1.79 -2.32
C LYS A 14 -6.04 1.83 -2.76
N ALA A 15 -6.65 0.69 -3.05
CA ALA A 15 -8.06 0.61 -3.41
C ALA A 15 -8.98 1.16 -2.30
N ILE A 16 -8.70 0.86 -1.03
CA ILE A 16 -9.41 1.43 0.13
C ILE A 16 -9.34 2.95 0.13
N HIS A 17 -8.14 3.51 -0.10
CA HIS A 17 -7.94 4.96 -0.15
C HIS A 17 -8.68 5.59 -1.33
N ASP A 18 -8.56 5.02 -2.53
CA ASP A 18 -9.23 5.51 -3.75
C ASP A 18 -10.76 5.48 -3.60
N LEU A 19 -11.32 4.43 -2.99
CA LEU A 19 -12.76 4.33 -2.69
C LEU A 19 -13.20 5.39 -1.67
N SER A 20 -12.42 5.61 -0.61
CA SER A 20 -12.69 6.67 0.36
C SER A 20 -12.60 8.06 -0.27
N ALA A 21 -11.64 8.28 -1.18
CA ALA A 21 -11.47 9.53 -1.91
C ALA A 21 -12.61 9.80 -2.91
N ALA A 22 -13.22 8.73 -3.45
CA ALA A 22 -14.43 8.80 -4.28
C ALA A 22 -15.72 9.12 -3.48
N GLY A 23 -15.64 9.24 -2.15
CA GLY A 23 -16.76 9.60 -1.28
C GLY A 23 -17.59 8.41 -0.80
N LEU A 24 -17.10 7.18 -0.94
CA LEU A 24 -17.74 6.01 -0.34
C LEU A 24 -17.55 6.01 1.18
N ASP A 25 -18.64 5.68 1.89
CA ASP A 25 -18.61 5.53 3.34
C ASP A 25 -17.71 4.36 3.78
N HIS A 26 -16.98 4.54 4.87
CA HIS A 26 -16.02 3.54 5.38
C HIS A 26 -16.70 2.21 5.74
N HIS A 27 -17.99 2.24 6.10
CA HIS A 27 -18.78 1.03 6.33
C HIS A 27 -19.00 0.25 5.03
N VAL A 28 -19.33 0.93 3.93
CA VAL A 28 -19.55 0.32 2.62
C VAL A 28 -18.26 -0.32 2.10
N ILE A 29 -17.13 0.36 2.28
CA ILE A 29 -15.80 -0.16 1.91
C ILE A 29 -15.47 -1.43 2.72
N ALA A 30 -15.75 -1.44 4.03
CA ALA A 30 -15.52 -2.61 4.87
C ALA A 30 -16.38 -3.81 4.46
N VAL A 31 -17.66 -3.58 4.15
CA VAL A 31 -18.59 -4.62 3.67
C VAL A 31 -18.13 -5.17 2.32
N PHE A 32 -17.71 -4.31 1.39
CA PHE A 32 -17.21 -4.70 0.07
C PHE A 32 -15.99 -5.63 0.18
N LEU A 33 -15.00 -5.24 0.99
CA LEU A 33 -13.78 -6.02 1.18
C LEU A 33 -14.04 -7.34 1.90
N THR A 34 -14.96 -7.35 2.87
CA THR A 34 -15.38 -8.57 3.56
C THR A 34 -16.04 -9.55 2.59
N ALA A 35 -16.83 -9.05 1.62
CA ALA A 35 -17.42 -9.87 0.57
C ALA A 35 -16.38 -10.47 -0.40
N GLU A 36 -15.25 -9.78 -0.61
CA GLU A 36 -14.09 -10.29 -1.37
C GLU A 36 -13.18 -11.23 -0.55
N GLY A 37 -13.57 -11.56 0.69
CA GLY A 37 -12.83 -12.46 1.57
C GLY A 37 -11.75 -11.78 2.42
N VAL A 38 -11.70 -10.44 2.43
CA VAL A 38 -10.82 -9.64 3.28
C VAL A 38 -11.60 -9.19 4.52
N SER A 39 -11.49 -9.95 5.61
CA SER A 39 -12.11 -9.60 6.89
C SER A 39 -11.51 -8.30 7.43
N ILE A 40 -12.27 -7.20 7.35
CA ILE A 40 -11.85 -5.87 7.79
C ILE A 40 -13.00 -5.11 8.42
N THR A 41 -12.72 -4.36 9.47
CA THR A 41 -13.68 -3.50 10.16
C THR A 41 -13.67 -2.07 9.63
N THR A 42 -14.75 -1.32 9.85
CA THR A 42 -14.83 0.10 9.51
C THR A 42 -13.74 0.94 10.20
N GLN A 43 -13.36 0.59 11.44
CA GLN A 43 -12.28 1.25 12.17
C GLN A 43 -10.92 1.02 11.50
N GLU A 44 -10.66 -0.19 11.02
CA GLU A 44 -9.44 -0.52 10.28
C GLU A 44 -9.38 0.22 8.94
N VAL A 45 -10.50 0.31 8.21
CA VAL A 45 -10.60 1.13 6.99
C VAL A 45 -10.22 2.59 7.28
N SER A 46 -10.78 3.19 8.32
CA SER A 46 -10.46 4.55 8.72
C SER A 46 -8.98 4.72 9.11
N ALA A 47 -8.43 3.77 9.86
CA ALA A 47 -7.01 3.77 10.23
C ALA A 47 -6.09 3.67 9.01
N ILE A 48 -6.44 2.83 8.03
CA ILE A 48 -5.69 2.68 6.78
C ILE A 48 -5.69 3.99 5.99
N VAL A 49 -6.85 4.62 5.80
CA VAL A 49 -6.97 5.90 5.08
C VAL A 49 -6.14 6.99 5.77
N ASN A 50 -6.27 7.13 7.09
CA ASN A 50 -5.53 8.13 7.86
C ASN A 50 -4.01 7.90 7.80
N THR A 51 -3.58 6.65 7.88
CA THR A 51 -2.16 6.29 7.79
C THR A 51 -1.62 6.55 6.39
N TYR A 52 -2.41 6.24 5.35
CA TYR A 52 -2.05 6.51 3.97
C TYR A 52 -1.87 8.01 3.69
N ASP A 53 -2.81 8.84 4.17
CA ASP A 53 -2.72 10.29 4.07
C ASP A 53 -1.54 10.87 4.86
N ALA A 54 -1.25 10.32 6.05
CA ALA A 54 -0.08 10.71 6.83
C ALA A 54 1.23 10.40 6.10
N LEU A 55 1.33 9.24 5.46
CA LEU A 55 2.48 8.89 4.62
C LEU A 55 2.63 9.84 3.43
N GLY A 56 1.52 10.28 2.82
CA GLY A 56 1.53 11.30 1.76
C GLY A 56 2.00 12.69 2.22
N LYS A 57 1.90 13.01 3.51
CA LYS A 57 2.36 14.27 4.11
C LYS A 57 3.85 14.26 4.48
N VAL A 58 4.46 13.09 4.64
CA VAL A 58 5.90 12.97 4.89
C VAL A 58 6.65 13.25 3.59
N LYS A 59 6.97 14.54 3.38
CA LYS A 59 7.87 14.96 2.30
C LYS A 59 9.27 14.40 2.58
N LEU A 60 9.60 13.25 2.00
CA LEU A 60 11.01 12.84 1.98
C LEU A 60 11.81 13.91 1.20
N PRO A 61 13.01 14.26 1.67
CA PRO A 61 13.90 15.15 0.92
C PRO A 61 14.07 14.63 -0.49
N SER A 62 13.84 15.46 -1.51
CA SER A 62 13.89 15.08 -2.92
C SER A 62 15.16 14.29 -3.29
N LYS A 63 16.32 14.65 -2.71
CA LYS A 63 17.57 13.90 -2.89
C LYS A 63 17.51 12.45 -2.40
N LYS A 64 16.87 12.18 -1.25
CA LYS A 64 16.70 10.83 -0.72
C LYS A 64 15.71 10.02 -1.57
N VAL A 65 14.62 10.65 -2.02
CA VAL A 65 13.66 10.01 -2.94
C VAL A 65 14.34 9.64 -4.26
N GLN A 66 15.10 10.57 -4.85
CA GLN A 66 15.83 10.33 -6.09
C GLN A 66 16.88 9.22 -5.93
N ALA A 67 17.60 9.19 -4.81
CA ALA A 67 18.55 8.13 -4.49
C ALA A 67 17.86 6.76 -4.37
N LEU A 68 16.70 6.68 -3.69
CA LEU A 68 15.93 5.46 -3.56
C LEU A 68 15.33 5.00 -4.90
N ILE A 69 14.84 5.93 -5.74
CA ILE A 69 14.35 5.63 -7.10
C ILE A 69 15.49 5.11 -7.97
N ASN A 70 16.67 5.74 -7.90
CA ASN A 70 17.84 5.31 -8.66
C ASN A 70 18.32 3.93 -8.18
N ALA A 71 18.37 3.68 -6.87
CA ALA A 71 18.71 2.37 -6.31
C ALA A 71 17.70 1.28 -6.73
N LYS A 72 16.40 1.60 -6.72
CA LYS A 72 15.33 0.69 -7.20
C LYS A 72 15.49 0.36 -8.69
N LYS A 73 15.89 1.33 -9.51
CA LYS A 73 16.19 1.12 -10.94
C LYS A 73 17.45 0.29 -11.16
N LEU A 74 18.50 0.51 -10.36
CA LEU A 74 19.74 -0.29 -10.39
C LEU A 74 19.48 -1.76 -10.03
N GLY A 75 18.64 -2.02 -9.03
CA GLY A 75 18.26 -3.38 -8.62
C GLY A 75 17.32 -4.12 -9.58
N GLN A 76 16.78 -3.46 -10.62
CA GLN A 76 16.00 -4.12 -11.68
C GLN A 76 16.89 -4.74 -12.77
N THR A 77 18.13 -4.29 -12.90
CA THR A 77 19.10 -4.79 -13.89
C THR A 77 20.12 -5.77 -13.31
N ASP A 78 20.09 -6.00 -11.99
CA ASP A 78 21.00 -6.91 -11.31
C ASP A 78 20.29 -8.24 -11.03
N GLU A 79 20.34 -9.17 -11.99
CA GLU A 79 19.90 -10.57 -11.82
C GLU A 79 20.78 -11.36 -10.82
N ASN A 80 21.73 -10.70 -10.16
CA ASN A 80 22.76 -11.33 -9.37
C ASN A 80 22.71 -10.93 -7.89
N LEU A 81 21.57 -10.44 -7.37
CA LEU A 81 21.40 -10.36 -5.91
C LEU A 81 21.35 -11.78 -5.35
N PRO A 82 22.37 -12.27 -4.62
CA PRO A 82 22.20 -13.50 -3.85
C PRO A 82 21.13 -13.21 -2.80
N CYS A 83 20.07 -14.01 -2.79
CA CYS A 83 19.15 -14.06 -1.67
C CYS A 83 19.99 -14.32 -0.40
N PRO A 84 19.92 -13.47 0.63
CA PRO A 84 20.59 -13.78 1.89
C PRO A 84 19.93 -15.05 2.46
N VAL A 85 20.76 -16.07 2.67
CA VAL A 85 20.43 -17.27 3.48
C VAL A 85 20.29 -16.92 4.95
#